data_AF-M2R0W9-F1
#
_entry.id   AF-M2R0W9-F1
#
_cell.length_a   1.000
_cell.length_b   1.000
_cell.length_c   1.000
_cell.angle_alpha   90.00
_cell.angle_beta   90.00
_cell.angle_gamma   90.00
#
_symmetry.space_group_name_H-M   'P 1'
#
loop_
_entity.id
_entity.type
_entity.pdbx_description
1 polymer ?
#
loop_
_entity_poly.entity_id
_entity_poly.type
_entity_poly.pdbx_seq_one_letter_code
_entity_poly.pdbx_strand_id
1 'polypeptide(L)'
;MHSGQGGRRLGKIPLVIGMRVIVTQNFDVDGGVVNGSMGILKRIRYVEDAKGRRYAKSCVVKLDEAVADGMRDMGPSEVPILADEVHFS
;
A
#
# COMPACT_ATOMS: atom_id res chain seq x y z
N MET A 1 27.65 -4.74 -23.52
CA MET A 1 26.24 -4.48 -23.13
C MET A 1 26.23 -4.17 -21.64
N HIS A 2 26.16 -2.89 -21.26
CA HIS A 2 26.10 -2.47 -19.86
C HIS A 2 24.63 -2.33 -19.47
N SER A 3 24.13 -3.31 -18.71
CA SER A 3 22.76 -3.27 -18.18
C SER A 3 22.72 -2.44 -16.90
N GLY A 4 21.98 -1.32 -16.95
CA GLY A 4 21.06 -0.96 -15.87
C GLY A 4 21.64 -0.46 -14.54
N GLN A 5 22.64 0.42 -14.53
CA GLN A 5 22.80 1.35 -13.40
C GLN A 5 21.72 2.43 -13.50
N GLY A 6 20.52 2.11 -13.04
CA GLY A 6 19.40 3.03 -13.01
C GLY A 6 18.64 2.84 -11.72
N GLY A 7 19.16 3.38 -10.62
CA GLY A 7 18.42 3.61 -9.37
C GLY A 7 17.29 4.65 -9.54
N ARG A 8 16.48 4.48 -10.58
CA ARG A 8 15.23 5.21 -10.74
C ARG A 8 14.25 4.58 -9.76
N ARG A 9 14.05 5.23 -8.61
CA ARG A 9 12.77 5.10 -7.90
C ARG A 9 11.69 5.27 -8.97
N LEU A 10 10.90 4.22 -9.20
CA LEU A 10 9.70 4.31 -10.02
C LEU A 10 8.98 5.60 -9.58
N GLY A 11 8.73 6.49 -10.53
CA GLY A 11 8.13 7.80 -10.25
C GLY A 11 6.90 7.65 -9.36
N LYS A 12 6.56 8.69 -8.59
CA LYS A 12 5.40 8.66 -7.70
C LYS A 12 4.16 8.20 -8.48
N ILE A 13 3.62 7.03 -8.13
CA ILE A 13 2.41 6.50 -8.75
C ILE A 13 1.21 7.26 -8.14
N PRO A 14 0.35 7.90 -8.94
CA PRO A 14 -0.87 8.51 -8.42
C PRO A 14 -1.80 7.41 -7.89
N LEU A 15 -2.22 7.53 -6.64
CA LEU A 15 -3.20 6.65 -6.01
C LEU A 15 -4.60 7.26 -6.15
N VAL A 16 -5.55 6.51 -6.70
CA VAL A 16 -6.94 6.94 -6.88
C VAL A 16 -7.88 5.93 -6.24
N ILE A 17 -8.89 6.39 -5.52
CA ILE A 17 -9.90 5.50 -4.92
C ILE A 17 -10.60 4.71 -6.03
N GLY A 18 -10.75 3.40 -5.83
CA GLY A 18 -11.27 2.46 -6.83
C GLY A 18 -10.20 1.83 -7.73
N MET A 19 -8.94 2.28 -7.65
CA MET A 19 -7.84 1.72 -8.43
C MET A 19 -7.50 0.29 -7.97
N ARG A 20 -7.23 -0.60 -8.94
CA ARG A 20 -6.67 -1.93 -8.67
C ARG A 20 -5.23 -1.79 -8.22
N VAL A 21 -4.89 -2.45 -7.11
CA VAL A 21 -3.55 -2.42 -6.52
C VAL A 21 -3.09 -3.84 -6.22
N ILE A 22 -1.77 -4.01 -6.18
CA ILE A 22 -1.10 -5.21 -5.69
C ILE A 22 -0.36 -4.81 -4.42
N VAL A 23 -0.56 -5.57 -3.35
CA VAL A 23 0.18 -5.43 -2.10
C VAL A 23 1.54 -6.11 -2.29
N THR A 24 2.62 -5.37 -2.12
CA THR A 24 3.99 -5.87 -2.36
C THR A 24 4.74 -6.21 -1.09
N GLN A 25 4.05 -6.27 0.05
CA GLN A 25 4.64 -6.52 1.37
C GLN A 25 3.82 -7.58 2.09
N ASN A 26 4.50 -8.46 2.83
CA ASN A 26 3.84 -9.35 3.77
C ASN A 26 3.46 -8.51 4.99
N PHE A 27 2.17 -8.28 5.18
CA PHE A 27 1.67 -7.47 6.29
C PHE A 27 1.10 -8.37 7.40
N ASP A 28 0.31 -9.37 7.01
CA ASP A 28 -0.33 -10.32 7.91
C ASP A 28 -0.42 -11.68 7.21
N VAL A 29 0.62 -12.49 7.39
CA VAL A 29 0.73 -13.80 6.72
C VAL A 29 -0.38 -14.74 7.17
N ASP A 30 -0.71 -14.72 8.46
CA ASP A 30 -1.75 -15.58 9.04
C ASP A 30 -3.16 -15.15 8.62
N GLY A 31 -3.37 -13.85 8.39
CA GLY A 31 -4.61 -13.28 7.83
C GLY A 31 -4.71 -13.30 6.30
N GLY A 32 -3.70 -13.82 5.59
CA GLY A 32 -3.68 -13.95 4.13
C GLY A 32 -3.26 -12.70 3.35
N VAL A 33 -2.72 -11.67 4.03
CA VAL A 33 -2.17 -10.46 3.42
C VAL A 33 -0.68 -10.66 3.14
N VAL A 34 -0.40 -11.25 1.99
CA VAL A 34 0.94 -11.56 1.52
C VAL A 34 1.32 -10.71 0.32
N ASN A 35 2.60 -10.67 0.00
CA ASN A 35 3.07 -10.10 -1.26
C ASN A 35 2.38 -10.80 -2.44
N GLY A 36 1.79 -10.01 -3.33
CA GLY A 36 0.99 -10.49 -4.45
C GLY A 36 -0.52 -10.40 -4.22
N SER A 37 -0.99 -10.16 -2.99
CA SER A 37 -2.42 -9.97 -2.74
C SER A 37 -2.97 -8.79 -3.54
N MET A 38 -4.05 -9.03 -4.27
CA MET A 38 -4.70 -8.04 -5.12
C MET A 38 -5.95 -7.46 -4.44
N GLY A 39 -6.26 -6.21 -4.77
CA GLY A 39 -7.46 -5.59 -4.25
C GLY A 39 -7.75 -4.21 -4.81
N ILE A 40 -8.78 -3.59 -4.25
CA ILE A 40 -9.26 -2.26 -4.62
C ILE A 40 -8.92 -1.26 -3.53
N LEU A 41 -8.33 -0.13 -3.93
CA LEU A 41 -8.02 0.97 -3.03
C LEU A 41 -9.30 1.67 -2.54
N LYS A 42 -9.55 1.67 -1.22
CA LYS A 42 -10.78 2.21 -0.61
C LYS A 42 -10.57 3.53 0.10
N ARG A 43 -9.40 3.76 0.70
CA ARG A 43 -9.07 4.98 1.43
C ARG A 43 -7.59 5.28 1.34
N ILE A 44 -7.22 6.55 1.31
CA ILE A 44 -5.83 7.01 1.40
C ILE A 44 -5.72 8.02 2.52
N ARG A 45 -4.73 7.85 3.40
CA ARG A 45 -4.37 8.80 4.44
C ARG A 45 -3.07 9.49 4.07
N TYR A 46 -3.13 10.82 4.00
CA TYR A 46 -1.98 11.67 3.68
C TYR A 46 -1.53 12.44 4.91
N VAL A 47 -0.24 12.77 4.93
CA VAL A 47 0.31 13.87 5.74
C VAL A 47 0.75 14.99 4.79
N GLU A 48 0.57 16.23 5.21
CA GLU A 48 1.05 17.40 4.49
C GLU A 48 2.36 17.89 5.11
N ASP A 49 3.32 18.27 4.27
CA ASP A 49 4.54 18.93 4.74
C ASP A 49 4.37 20.46 4.83
N ALA A 50 5.39 21.16 5.31
CA ALA A 50 5.39 22.63 5.43
C ALA A 50 5.21 23.38 4.09
N LYS A 51 5.32 22.68 2.95
CA LYS A 51 5.12 23.23 1.60
C LYS A 51 3.76 22.82 1.00
N GLY A 52 2.88 22.22 1.79
CA GLY A 52 1.56 21.75 1.36
C GLY A 52 1.59 20.51 0.47
N ARG A 53 2.72 19.78 0.43
CA ARG A 53 2.84 18.56 -0.39
C ARG A 53 2.28 17.38 0.40
N ARG A 54 1.41 16.59 -0.25
CA ARG A 54 0.78 15.40 0.34
C ARG A 54 1.63 14.16 0.15
N TYR A 55 1.84 13.42 1.23
CA TYR A 55 2.55 12.14 1.27
C TYR A 55 1.64 11.07 1.83
N ALA A 56 1.42 9.99 1.06
CA ALA A 56 0.62 8.87 1.52
C ALA A 56 1.36 8.16 2.67
N LYS A 57 0.72 8.07 3.84
CA LYS A 57 1.26 7.34 5.01
C LYS A 57 0.63 5.98 5.20
N SER A 58 -0.63 5.82 4.78
CA SER A 58 -1.29 4.53 4.72
C SER A 58 -2.46 4.57 3.76
N CYS A 59 -2.92 3.40 3.35
CA CYS A 59 -4.18 3.23 2.66
C CYS A 59 -4.97 2.06 3.25
N VAL A 60 -6.24 1.97 2.87
CA VAL A 60 -7.07 0.79 3.11
C VAL A 60 -7.35 0.16 1.76
N VAL A 61 -7.06 -1.13 1.65
CA VAL A 61 -7.31 -1.94 0.45
C VAL A 61 -8.34 -3.00 0.81
N LYS A 62 -9.38 -3.13 -0.02
CA LYS A 62 -10.28 -4.28 0.03
C LYS A 62 -9.65 -5.38 -0.82
N LEU A 63 -9.21 -6.46 -0.19
CA LEU A 63 -8.59 -7.59 -0.87
C LEU A 63 -9.64 -8.49 -1.51
N ASP A 64 -9.25 -9.12 -2.61
CA ASP A 64 -10.13 -10.03 -3.35
C ASP A 64 -10.31 -11.37 -2.60
N GLU A 65 -9.28 -11.85 -1.89
CA GLU A 65 -9.22 -13.21 -1.31
C GLU A 65 -8.79 -13.23 0.17
N ALA A 66 -8.93 -12.14 0.93
CA ALA A 66 -8.54 -12.14 2.35
C ALA A 66 -9.50 -12.95 3.23
N VAL A 67 -8.93 -13.79 4.10
CA VAL A 67 -9.62 -14.78 4.93
C VAL A 67 -9.90 -14.25 6.35
N ALA A 68 -9.20 -13.19 6.79
CA ALA A 68 -9.34 -12.67 8.15
C ALA A 68 -10.68 -11.95 8.38
N ASP A 69 -11.27 -12.18 9.56
CA ASP A 69 -12.30 -11.31 10.11
C ASP A 69 -11.76 -9.87 10.13
N GLY A 70 -12.49 -8.96 9.50
CA GLY A 70 -12.03 -7.58 9.31
C GLY A 70 -11.54 -6.98 10.63
N MET A 71 -10.43 -6.23 10.58
CA MET A 71 -9.94 -5.49 11.75
C MET A 71 -11.06 -4.65 12.36
N ARG A 72 -11.06 -4.49 13.69
CA ARG A 72 -12.05 -3.66 14.40
C ARG A 72 -12.22 -2.31 13.69
N ASP A 73 -13.47 -1.95 13.38
CA ASP A 73 -13.87 -0.75 12.63
C ASP A 73 -13.51 -0.75 11.13
N MET A 74 -13.19 -1.90 10.54
CA MET A 74 -13.01 -2.10 9.10
C MET A 74 -14.05 -3.05 8.51
N GLY A 75 -14.35 -2.88 7.22
CA GLY A 75 -15.23 -3.80 6.51
C GLY A 75 -14.59 -5.19 6.32
N PRO A 76 -15.39 -6.21 5.94
CA PRO A 76 -14.86 -7.53 5.59
C PRO A 76 -13.77 -7.42 4.51
N SER A 77 -12.65 -8.11 4.73
CA SER A 77 -11.50 -8.14 3.80
C SER A 77 -10.86 -6.77 3.53
N GLU A 78 -11.15 -5.77 4.36
CA GLU A 78 -10.43 -4.48 4.33
C GLU A 78 -9.21 -4.53 5.24
N VAL A 79 -8.06 -4.17 4.68
CA VAL A 79 -6.78 -4.21 5.41
C VAL A 79 -6.06 -2.88 5.28
N PRO A 80 -5.41 -2.39 6.36
CA PRO A 80 -4.55 -1.22 6.28
C PRO A 80 -3.20 -1.61 5.69
N ILE A 81 -2.75 -0.87 4.69
CA ILE A 81 -1.38 -0.94 4.18
C ILE A 81 -0.65 0.32 4.63
N LEU A 82 0.47 0.14 5.33
CA LEU A 82 1.28 1.24 5.84
C LEU A 82 2.39 1.59 4.84
N ALA A 83 2.75 2.86 4.76
CA ALA A 83 3.93 3.28 4.01
C ALA A 83 5.17 2.70 4.69
N ASP A 84 5.99 1.99 3.91
CA ASP A 84 7.27 1.48 4.38
C ASP A 84 8.35 2.58 4.23
N GLU A 85 9.20 2.71 5.24
CA GLU A 85 10.29 3.69 5.29
C GLU A 85 11.62 2.96 5.49
N VAL A 86 12.41 2.86 4.43
CA VAL A 86 13.81 2.42 4.54
C VAL A 86 14.67 3.65 4.83
N HIS A 87 15.19 3.74 6.04
CA HIS A 87 16.25 4.69 6.39
C HIS A 87 17.60 4.15 5.91
N PHE A 88 18.28 4.89 5.05
CA PHE A 88 19.70 4.65 4.79
C PHE A 88 20.48 5.53 5.78
N SER A 89 21.27 4.90 6.65
CA SER A 89 22.24 5.54 7.54
C SER A 89 23.49 5.97 6.77
#